data_AF-A0A7C4TJ18-F1
#
_entry.id   AF-A0A7C4TJ18-F1
#
_cell.length_a   1.000
_cell.length_b   1.000
_cell.length_c   1.000
_cell.angle_alpha   90.00
_cell.angle_beta   90.00
_cell.angle_gamma   90.00
#
_symmetry.space_group_name_H-M   'P 1'
#
loop_
_entity.id
_entity.type
_entity.pdbx_description
1 polymer ?
#
loop_
_entity_poly.entity_id
_entity_poly.type
_entity_poly.pdbx_seq_one_letter_code
_entity_poly.pdbx_strand_id
1 'polypeptide(L)' 'MDKRTYAPNANNLKSEWHLVDVNGKILGKVASDIAVLLMGKNKATFTRGVVSG' A
#
# COMPACT_ATOMS: atom_id res chain seq x y z
N MET A 1 29.63 6.85 8.98
CA MET A 1 28.56 6.96 7.97
C MET A 1 27.25 7.17 8.70
N ASP A 2 26.58 8.30 8.48
CA ASP A 2 25.26 8.58 9.06
C ASP A 2 24.24 7.60 8.43
N LYS A 3 23.72 6.65 9.22
CA LYS A 3 22.77 5.61 8.75
C LYS A 3 21.36 6.03 9.15
N ARG A 4 20.69 6.77 8.26
CA ARG A 4 19.27 7.14 8.44
C ARG A 4 18.44 6.43 7.40
N THR A 5 17.41 5.73 7.86
CA THR A 5 16.41 5.09 6.99
C THR A 5 15.40 6.14 6.55
N TYR A 6 15.02 6.11 5.27
CA TYR A 6 13.98 6.99 4.75
C TYR A 6 12.66 6.74 5.48
N ALA A 7 12.01 7.81 5.92
CA ALA A 7 10.65 7.81 6.45
C ALA A 7 9.81 8.79 5.61
N PRO A 8 8.72 8.35 4.96
CA PRO A 8 7.85 9.22 4.19
C PRO A 8 7.13 10.22 5.10
N ASN A 9 6.95 11.44 4.61
CA ASN A 9 6.11 12.46 5.23
C ASN A 9 4.73 12.50 4.55
N ALA A 10 3.76 13.17 5.17
CA ALA A 10 2.39 13.32 4.65
C ALA A 10 2.32 13.87 3.21
N ASN A 11 3.24 14.77 2.84
CA ASN A 11 3.23 15.42 1.52
C ASN A 11 3.81 14.53 0.41
N ASN A 12 4.64 13.54 0.76
CA ASN A 12 5.24 12.61 -0.20
C ASN A 12 4.33 11.40 -0.48
N LEU A 13 3.22 11.26 0.25
CA LEU A 13 2.27 10.18 0.09
C LEU A 13 1.30 10.52 -1.05
N LYS A 14 1.38 9.73 -2.12
CA LYS A 14 0.42 9.78 -3.24
C LYS A 14 -0.51 8.58 -3.14
N SER A 15 -1.79 8.87 -2.91
CA SER A 15 -2.87 7.89 -2.98
C SER A 15 -3.52 7.96 -4.36
N GLU A 16 -3.77 6.80 -4.94
CA GLU A 16 -4.39 6.65 -6.25
C GLU A 16 -5.72 5.91 -6.13
N TRP A 17 -6.65 6.22 -7.02
CA TRP A 17 -7.92 5.50 -7.10
C TRP A 17 -7.74 4.22 -7.91
N HIS A 18 -8.23 3.11 -7.37
CA HIS A 18 -8.20 1.82 -8.03
C HIS A 18 -9.62 1.27 -8.18
N LEU A 19 -9.94 0.79 -9.38
CA LEU A 19 -11.17 0.05 -9.67
C LEU A 19 -10.81 -1.43 -9.84
N VAL A 20 -11.48 -2.31 -9.10
CA VAL A 20 -11.17 -3.74 -9.10
C VAL A 20 -12.40 -4.54 -9.49
N ASP A 21 -12.30 -5.32 -10.57
CA ASP A 21 -13.31 -6.32 -10.93
C ASP A 21 -13.05 -7.62 -10.14
N VAL A 22 -14.11 -8.07 -9.47
CA VAL A 22 -14.12 -9.21 -8.56
C VAL A 22 -14.96 -10.38 -9.08
N ASN A 23 -15.56 -10.25 -10.28
CA ASN A 23 -16.41 -11.30 -10.84
C ASN A 23 -15.61 -12.60 -11.07
N GLY A 24 -16.18 -13.74 -10.65
CA GLY A 24 -15.55 -15.06 -10.76
C GLY A 24 -14.32 -15.28 -9.88
N LYS A 25 -14.01 -14.39 -8.93
CA LYS A 25 -12.84 -14.53 -8.05
C LYS A 25 -13.19 -15.02 -6.66
N ILE A 26 -12.22 -15.68 -6.02
CA ILE A 26 -12.34 -16.15 -4.64
C ILE A 26 -12.22 -14.96 -3.69
N LEU A 27 -13.26 -14.71 -2.89
CA LEU A 27 -13.38 -13.58 -1.97
C LEU A 27 -12.13 -13.38 -1.10
N GLY A 28 -11.69 -14.42 -0.38
CA GLY A 28 -10.56 -14.33 0.55
C GLY A 28 -9.23 -13.95 -0.13
N LYS A 29 -9.03 -14.40 -1.38
CA LYS A 29 -7.83 -14.09 -2.15
C LYS A 29 -7.84 -12.61 -2.59
N VAL A 30 -8.96 -12.17 -3.17
CA VAL A 30 -9.11 -10.78 -3.62
C VAL A 30 -9.06 -9.80 -2.46
N ALA A 31 -9.71 -10.11 -1.33
CA ALA A 31 -9.67 -9.27 -0.15
C ALA A 31 -8.25 -9.09 0.38
N SER A 32 -7.45 -10.17 0.38
CA SER A 32 -6.05 -10.13 0.81
C SER A 32 -5.20 -9.24 -0.11
N ASP A 33 -5.37 -9.38 -1.43
CA ASP A 33 -4.65 -8.58 -2.42
C ASP A 33 -5.01 -7.09 -2.32
N ILE A 34 -6.30 -6.76 -2.16
CA ILE A 34 -6.77 -5.38 -1.95
C ILE A 34 -6.19 -4.81 -0.64
N ALA A 35 -6.14 -5.58 0.44
CA ALA A 35 -5.57 -5.12 1.69
C ALA A 35 -4.07 -4.77 1.54
N VAL A 36 -3.31 -5.54 0.76
CA VAL A 36 -1.89 -5.25 0.46
C VAL A 36 -1.75 -3.93 -0.29
N LEU A 37 -2.60 -3.67 -1.27
CA LEU A 37 -2.64 -2.41 -2.02
C LEU A 37 -2.97 -1.22 -1.11
N LEU A 38 -4.04 -1.30 -0.31
CA LEU A 38 -4.46 -0.22 0.60
C LEU A 38 -3.44 0.06 1.71
N MET A 39 -2.72 -0.96 2.18
CA MET A 39 -1.61 -0.75 3.12
C MET A 39 -0.38 -0.12 2.46
N GLY A 40 -0.31 -0.11 1.11
CA GLY A 40 0.86 0.33 0.37
C GLY A 40 2.06 -0.61 0.50
N LYS A 41 1.85 -1.88 0.91
CA LYS A 41 2.92 -2.88 1.08
C LYS A 41 3.60 -3.28 -0.22
N ASN A 42 2.99 -2.92 -1.36
CA ASN A 42 3.57 -3.05 -2.68
C ASN A 42 4.51 -1.89 -3.06
N LYS A 43 4.51 -0.77 -2.32
CA LYS A 43 5.35 0.41 -2.60
C LYS A 43 6.69 0.28 -1.86
N ALA A 44 7.80 0.60 -2.53
CA ALA A 44 9.14 0.58 -1.93
C ALA A 44 9.32 1.62 -0.79
N THR A 45 8.41 2.59 -0.70
CA THR A 45 8.36 3.61 0.36
C THR A 45 7.53 3.19 1.57
N PHE A 46 7.06 1.94 1.65
CA PHE A 46 6.25 1.45 2.75
C PHE A 46 6.94 1.67 4.10
N THR A 47 6.21 2.27 5.04
CA THR A 47 6.64 2.43 6.42
C THR A 47 5.54 1.95 7.36
N ARG A 48 5.89 1.10 8.32
CA ARG A 48 4.93 0.54 9.28
C ARG A 48 4.32 1.66 10.13
N GLY A 49 2.99 1.67 10.25
CA GLY A 49 2.24 2.69 10.99
C GLY A 49 1.85 3.91 10.15
N VAL A 50 2.26 3.97 8.88
CA VAL A 50 1.87 5.02 7.93
C VAL A 50 1.05 4.41 6.80
N VAL A 51 -0.18 4.90 6.60
CA VAL A 51 -1.03 4.47 5.47
C VAL A 51 -0.42 5.04 4.20
N SER A 52 0.09 4.16 3.33
CA SER A 52 0.81 4.52 2.10
C SER A 52 0.13 4.05 0.82
N GLY A 53 -1.04 3.42 0.92
CA GLY A 53 -1.87 2.99 -0.21
C GLY A 53 -2.36 4.16 -1.03
#